data_AF-A0A146LEW1-F1
#
_entry.id   AF-A0A146LEW1-F1
#
_cell.length_a   1.000
_cell.length_b   1.000
_cell.length_c   1.000
_cell.angle_alpha   90.00
_cell.angle_beta   90.00
_cell.angle_gamma   90.00
#
_symmetry.space_group_name_H-M   'P 1'
#
loop_
_entity.id
_entity.type
_entity.pdbx_description
1 polymer ?
#
loop_
_entity_poly.entity_id
_entity_poly.type
_entity_poly.pdbx_seq_one_letter_code
_entity_poly.pdbx_strand_id
1 'polypeptide(L)'
;VALSRCSHALHLDCLNSMLTSQPNFPNWLYIECPLCHEIYGEKRGNQPRGTMDWTIVDPNIPNQPNVSLIQITYHIPSGIQSREHPNPGQGGWYSQLADP
;
A
#
# COMPACT_ATOMS: atom_id res chain seq x y z
N VAL A 1 17.72 15.84 15.23
CA VAL A 1 16.88 14.77 15.80
C VAL A 1 17.46 13.44 15.36
N ALA A 2 17.67 12.49 16.28
CA ALA A 2 18.14 11.15 15.92
C ALA A 2 16.99 10.15 16.02
N LEU A 3 16.88 9.25 15.04
CA LEU A 3 15.86 8.20 15.05
C LEU A 3 16.31 7.04 15.95
N SER A 4 15.45 6.58 16.85
CA SER A 4 15.84 5.70 17.98
C SER A 4 16.44 4.35 17.59
N ARG A 5 15.96 3.73 16.49
CA ARG A 5 16.39 2.38 16.06
C ARG A 5 17.64 2.35 15.17
N CYS A 6 17.78 3.27 14.21
CA CYS A 6 18.92 3.32 13.29
C CYS A 6 19.95 4.41 13.61
N SER A 7 19.70 5.26 14.62
CA SER A 7 20.57 6.36 15.08
C SER A 7 20.91 7.43 14.03
N HIS A 8 20.35 7.36 12.83
CA HIS A 8 20.50 8.39 11.81
C HIS A 8 19.89 9.73 12.26
N ALA A 9 20.63 10.81 11.99
CA ALA A 9 20.25 12.16 12.38
C ALA A 9 19.63 12.93 11.20
N LEU A 10 18.51 13.60 11.48
CA LEU A 10 17.80 14.49 10.56
C LEU A 10 17.63 15.86 11.24
N HIS A 11 17.59 16.94 10.45
CA HIS A 11 17.12 18.24 10.95
C HIS A 11 15.66 18.10 11.40
N LEU A 12 15.30 18.75 12.50
CA LEU A 12 13.92 18.72 13.02
C LEU A 12 12.94 19.23 11.96
N ASP A 13 13.28 20.32 11.28
CA ASP A 13 12.43 20.92 10.25
C ASP A 13 12.25 19.99 9.05
N CYS A 14 13.31 19.33 8.58
CA CYS A 14 13.22 18.36 7.49
C CYS A 14 12.33 17.16 7.86
N LEU A 15 12.44 16.68 9.10
CA LEU A 15 11.58 15.60 9.60
C LEU A 15 10.11 16.06 9.66
N ASN A 16 9.85 17.27 10.14
CA ASN A 16 8.50 17.84 10.16
C ASN A 16 7.92 18.00 8.75
N SER A 17 8.69 18.54 7.81
CA SER A 17 8.27 18.65 6.40
C SER A 17 7.96 17.29 5.79
N MET A 18 8.75 16.26 6.09
CA MET A 18 8.51 14.90 5.61
C MET A 18 7.22 14.31 6.19
N LEU A 19 6.87 14.62 7.44
CA LEU A 19 5.63 14.17 8.06
C LEU A 19 4.41 14.92 7.50
N THR A 20 4.50 16.24 7.34
CA THR A 20 3.38 17.06 6.86
C THR A 20 3.12 16.93 5.37
N SER A 21 4.12 16.50 4.58
CA SER A 21 3.95 16.23 3.14
C SER A 21 3.31 14.88 2.83
N GLN A 22 3.04 14.04 3.84
CA GLN A 22 2.45 12.72 3.58
C GLN A 22 0.98 12.84 3.13
N PRO A 23 0.52 12.01 2.17
CA PRO A 23 -0.87 12.02 1.69
C PRO A 23 -1.91 11.77 2.80
N ASN A 24 -1.49 11.08 3.85
CA ASN A 24 -2.25 10.65 5.00
C ASN A 24 -2.22 11.63 6.18
N PHE A 25 -1.55 12.79 6.06
CA PHE A 25 -1.51 13.80 7.11
C PHE A 25 -2.92 14.38 7.38
N PRO A 26 -3.33 14.61 8.65
CA PRO A 26 -2.63 14.31 9.91
C PRO A 26 -3.02 12.96 10.54
N ASN A 27 -3.73 12.09 9.80
CA ASN A 27 -4.45 10.95 10.38
C ASN A 27 -3.53 9.81 10.84
N TRP A 28 -2.62 9.39 9.98
CA TRP A 28 -1.80 8.20 10.19
C TRP A 28 -0.40 8.49 9.71
N LEU A 29 0.57 8.77 10.57
CA LEU A 29 1.91 9.16 10.15
C LEU A 29 2.92 8.03 10.38
N TYR A 30 3.90 7.92 9.50
CA TYR A 30 5.06 7.06 9.69
C TYR A 30 6.34 7.81 9.33
N ILE A 31 7.47 7.32 9.81
CA ILE A 31 8.79 7.80 9.38
C ILE A 31 9.45 6.62 8.67
N GLU A 32 9.81 6.79 7.42
CA GLU A 32 10.78 5.92 6.77
C GLU A 32 12.11 6.66 6.76
N CYS A 33 13.13 6.09 7.40
CA CYS A 33 14.44 6.72 7.43
C CYS A 33 14.98 6.87 6.00
N PRO A 34 15.29 8.08 5.52
CA PRO A 34 15.72 8.29 4.14
C PRO A 34 17.14 7.76 3.84
N LEU A 35 17.86 7.28 4.87
CA LEU A 35 19.21 6.73 4.74
C LEU A 35 19.26 5.20 4.73
N CYS A 36 18.34 4.54 5.43
CA CYS A 36 18.37 3.08 5.60
C CYS A 36 17.01 2.39 5.49
N HIS A 37 15.94 3.14 5.17
CA HIS A 37 14.57 2.63 5.00
C HIS A 37 13.94 1.96 6.22
N GLU A 38 14.54 2.12 7.42
CA GLU A 38 13.92 1.66 8.66
C GLU A 38 12.59 2.41 8.88
N ILE A 39 11.53 1.67 9.19
CA ILE A 39 10.18 2.19 9.35
C ILE A 39 9.88 2.38 10.85
N TYR A 40 9.38 3.57 11.19
CA TYR A 40 8.87 3.93 12.50
C TYR A 40 7.38 4.25 12.38
N GLY A 41 6.56 3.57 13.18
CA GLY A 41 5.11 3.49 12.94
C GLY A 41 4.80 2.34 11.97
N GLU A 42 3.59 2.31 11.44
CA GLU A 42 3.22 1.33 10.41
C GLU A 42 3.03 2.10 9.08
N LYS A 43 3.63 1.62 7.99
CA LYS A 43 3.54 2.27 6.69
C LYS A 43 2.33 1.70 5.95
N ARG A 44 1.39 2.56 5.57
CA ARG A 44 0.19 2.17 4.82
C ARG A 44 0.24 2.72 3.39
N GLY A 45 -0.25 1.93 2.44
CA GLY A 45 -0.54 2.39 1.09
C GLY A 45 -1.89 3.11 0.99
N ASN A 46 -2.22 3.57 -0.20
CA ASN A 46 -3.50 4.20 -0.54
C ASN A 46 -4.44 3.25 -1.30
N GLN A 47 -4.42 1.95 -0.98
CA GLN A 47 -5.25 0.96 -1.68
C GLN A 47 -6.74 1.36 -1.62
N PRO A 48 -7.45 1.40 -2.76
CA PRO A 48 -8.90 1.61 -2.78
C PRO A 48 -9.67 0.51 -2.05
N ARG A 49 -10.94 0.77 -1.76
CA ARG A 49 -11.82 -0.24 -1.16
C ARG A 49 -12.03 -1.40 -2.13
N GLY A 50 -12.00 -2.62 -1.60
CA GLY A 50 -12.23 -3.86 -2.34
C GLY A 50 -12.25 -5.05 -1.40
N THR A 51 -12.27 -6.26 -1.96
CA THR A 51 -12.17 -7.52 -1.22
C THR A 51 -10.92 -8.29 -1.64
N MET A 52 -10.46 -9.13 -0.72
CA MET A 52 -9.43 -10.14 -0.95
C MET A 52 -10.00 -11.46 -0.42
N ASP A 53 -10.22 -12.40 -1.32
CA ASP A 53 -10.71 -13.74 -1.01
C ASP A 53 -9.61 -14.75 -1.33
N TRP A 54 -9.66 -15.93 -0.72
CA TRP A 54 -8.69 -16.98 -0.98
C TRP A 54 -9.32 -18.37 -0.95
N THR A 55 -8.74 -19.26 -1.76
CA THR A 55 -9.11 -20.68 -1.81
C THR A 55 -7.86 -21.55 -1.99
N ILE A 56 -7.97 -22.84 -1.69
CA ILE A 56 -6.95 -23.82 -2.09
C ILE A 56 -7.41 -24.43 -3.41
N VAL A 57 -6.51 -24.50 -4.38
CA VAL A 57 -6.73 -25.12 -5.69
C VAL A 57 -5.67 -26.18 -5.94
N ASP A 58 -6.08 -27.31 -6.50
CA ASP A 58 -5.19 -28.39 -6.89
C ASP A 58 -5.11 -28.42 -8.41
N PRO A 59 -4.26 -27.57 -9.03
CA PRO A 59 -4.11 -27.59 -10.46
C PRO A 59 -3.48 -28.92 -10.88
N ASN A 60 -4.05 -29.54 -11.91
CA ASN A 60 -3.40 -30.68 -12.53
C ASN A 60 -2.20 -30.19 -13.35
N ILE A 61 -1.04 -30.09 -12.72
CA ILE A 61 0.22 -29.68 -13.36
C ILE A 61 0.93 -30.94 -13.88
N PRO A 62 1.09 -31.10 -15.20
CA PRO A 62 1.84 -32.23 -15.75
C PRO A 62 3.24 -32.30 -15.15
N ASN A 63 3.63 -33.48 -14.66
CA ASN A 63 4.91 -33.76 -14.00
C ASN A 63 5.10 -33.15 -12.60
N GLN A 64 4.06 -32.58 -11.98
CA GLN A 64 4.09 -32.16 -10.58
C GLN A 64 2.81 -32.62 -9.84
N PRO A 65 2.67 -33.94 -9.60
CA PRO A 65 1.55 -34.46 -8.83
C PRO A 65 1.62 -33.98 -7.37
N ASN A 66 0.44 -33.75 -6.78
CA ASN A 66 0.24 -33.40 -5.37
C ASN A 66 0.73 -31.99 -4.95
N VAL A 67 0.60 -31.00 -5.84
CA VAL A 67 0.83 -29.59 -5.50
C VAL A 67 -0.52 -28.90 -5.30
N SER A 68 -0.77 -28.46 -4.07
CA SER A 68 -1.87 -27.53 -3.76
C SER A 68 -1.36 -26.09 -3.80
N LEU A 69 -2.12 -25.19 -4.41
CA LEU A 69 -1.84 -23.76 -4.47
C LEU A 69 -2.87 -22.98 -3.66
N ILE A 70 -2.44 -21.87 -3.05
CA ILE A 70 -3.35 -20.87 -2.51
C ILE A 70 -3.67 -19.89 -3.65
N GLN A 71 -4.90 -19.88 -4.13
CA GLN A 71 -5.39 -18.87 -5.04
C GLN A 71 -5.90 -17.68 -4.23
N ILE A 72 -5.36 -16.50 -4.48
CA ILE A 72 -5.81 -15.23 -3.87
C ILE A 72 -6.50 -14.43 -4.97
N THR A 73 -7.76 -14.08 -4.75
CA THR A 73 -8.58 -13.29 -5.67
C THR A 73 -8.81 -11.91 -5.09
N TYR A 74 -8.41 -10.87 -5.82
CA TYR A 74 -8.68 -9.48 -5.46
C TYR A 74 -9.83 -8.93 -6.29
N HIS A 75 -10.79 -8.28 -5.65
CA HIS A 75 -11.87 -7.56 -6.32
C HIS A 75 -11.89 -6.11 -5.86
N ILE A 76 -11.38 -5.20 -6.71
CA ILE A 76 -11.28 -3.77 -6.44
C ILE A 76 -12.14 -3.04 -7.46
N PRO A 77 -13.38 -2.63 -7.10
CA PRO A 77 -14.26 -1.95 -8.03
C PRO A 77 -13.77 -0.53 -8.36
N SER A 78 -14.22 -0.01 -9.51
CA SER A 78 -14.14 1.41 -9.82
C SER A 78 -14.76 2.27 -8.73
N GLY A 79 -14.19 3.44 -8.50
CA GLY A 79 -14.66 4.38 -7.49
C GLY A 79 -14.18 5.80 -7.73
N ILE A 80 -14.40 6.66 -6.75
CA ILE A 80 -13.92 8.05 -6.75
C ILE A 80 -12.64 8.12 -5.91
N GLN A 81 -11.63 8.78 -6.43
CA GLN A 81 -10.35 9.00 -5.74
C GLN A 81 -10.57 9.81 -4.45
N SER A 82 -10.13 9.25 -3.32
CA SER A 82 -10.12 9.93 -2.02
C SER A 82 -8.97 10.95 -1.92
N ARG A 83 -8.84 11.63 -0.78
CA ARG A 83 -7.87 12.72 -0.60
C ARG A 83 -6.41 12.26 -0.69
N GLU A 84 -6.16 11.01 -0.35
CA GLU A 84 -4.85 10.35 -0.40
C GLU A 84 -4.44 9.87 -1.80
N HIS A 85 -5.27 10.09 -2.82
CA HIS A 85 -4.99 9.75 -4.22
C HIS A 85 -4.55 10.98 -5.03
N PRO A 86 -3.90 10.80 -6.20
CA PRO A 86 -3.36 11.92 -6.98
C PRO A 86 -4.38 12.95 -7.45
N ASN A 87 -5.61 12.53 -7.77
CA ASN A 87 -6.67 13.41 -8.28
C ASN A 87 -7.99 13.25 -7.47
N PRO A 88 -8.06 13.79 -6.24
CA PRO A 88 -9.24 13.63 -5.39
C PRO A 88 -10.53 14.10 -6.07
N GLY A 89 -11.60 13.31 -5.96
CA GLY A 89 -12.91 13.59 -6.55
C GLY A 89 -13.08 13.14 -8.01
N GLN A 90 -12.03 12.66 -8.67
CA GLN A 90 -12.12 12.09 -10.02
C GLN A 90 -12.37 10.57 -9.99
N GLY A 91 -12.87 10.03 -11.10
CA GLY A 91 -12.97 8.58 -11.29
C GLY A 91 -11.60 7.88 -11.18
N GLY A 92 -11.57 6.71 -10.56
CA GLY A 92 -10.42 5.82 -10.50
C GLY A 92 -10.30 4.93 -11.73
N TRP A 93 -9.08 4.48 -12.03
CA TRP A 93 -8.62 3.86 -13.28
C TRP A 93 -9.23 2.51 -13.71
N TYR A 94 -10.38 2.10 -13.18
CA TYR A 94 -11.07 0.87 -13.60
C TYR A 94 -12.36 1.12 -14.39
N SER A 95 -12.66 2.36 -14.80
CA SER A 95 -13.82 2.66 -15.64
C SER A 95 -13.70 2.20 -17.11
N GLN A 96 -12.58 1.58 -17.51
CA GLN A 96 -12.29 1.23 -18.92
C GLN A 96 -11.80 -0.21 -19.16
N LEU A 97 -11.74 -1.08 -18.15
CA LEU A 97 -11.37 -2.50 -18.32
C LEU A 97 -12.45 -3.49 -17.91
N ALA A 98 -13.67 -3.02 -17.62
CA ALA A 98 -14.84 -3.87 -17.46
C ALA A 98 -15.60 -3.95 -18.79
N ASP A 99 -15.13 -4.83 -19.68
CA ASP A 99 -15.92 -5.78 -20.51
C ASP A 99 -15.16 -6.18 -21.79
N PRO A 100 -15.33 -7.41 -22.32
CA PRO A 100 -16.02 -8.60 -21.77
C PRO A 100 -15.08 -9.76 -21.39
#